data_AF-A0A1M3N5W8-F1
#
_entry.id   AF-A0A1M3N5W8-F1
#
_cell.length_a   1.000
_cell.length_b   1.000
_cell.length_c   1.000
_cell.angle_alpha   90.00
_cell.angle_beta   90.00
_cell.angle_gamma   90.00
#
_symmetry.space_group_name_H-M   'P 1'
#
loop_
_entity.id
_entity.type
_entity.pdbx_description
1 polymer ?
#
loop_
_entity_poly.entity_id
_entity_poly.type
_entity_poly.pdbx_seq_one_letter_code
_entity_poly.pdbx_strand_id
1 'polypeptide(L)'
;MRLRGVICIGLVAASAIACGLSVIGAEDGVDANEGAAECGVRDGAGSNVVDGTTRDADEPISDATAPDSSDGGIDASQANCLAACGDAGTCDAGWCVIACDGPSACANARVTCPPGIPCDVQCKGASACASGVDCAAASACNVACDGPSSCANEKVTCKGAACEVSCSGVNACASGVECDAGTCALRCTGSDTCKNGRVVCNADVCTIECGVSGKNGQNACLSSVECQAAKSCDIRCNAENTCKNGSVVAAAGDTVDITCAGKTSCQGKVYASAGDSGVRCLGDSACKDGVSCDGGRCAAHCEKSDSYLCCDAGECVPTKANCKMPLQCP
;
A
#
# COMPACT_ATOMS: atom_id res chain seq x y z
N MET A 1 17.55 53.93 29.02
CA MET A 1 17.14 52.84 29.93
C MET A 1 17.68 51.54 29.37
N ARG A 2 18.71 50.97 30.02
CA ARG A 2 19.39 49.74 29.59
C ARG A 2 18.76 48.56 30.32
N LEU A 3 18.10 47.66 29.59
CA LEU A 3 17.56 46.39 30.12
C LEU A 3 18.71 45.38 30.25
N ARG A 4 18.95 44.90 31.48
CA ARG A 4 19.84 43.77 31.79
C ARG A 4 18.99 42.50 31.80
N GLY A 5 19.26 41.59 30.86
CA GLY A 5 18.71 40.24 30.83
C GLY A 5 19.69 39.25 31.48
N VAL A 6 19.22 38.57 32.52
CA VAL A 6 19.95 37.61 33.35
C VAL A 6 20.15 36.29 32.60
N ILE A 7 21.38 35.78 32.59
CA ILE A 7 21.76 34.48 32.03
C ILE A 7 21.65 33.44 33.17
N CYS A 8 20.73 32.49 33.03
CA CYS A 8 20.67 31.29 33.88
C CYS A 8 21.59 30.21 33.29
N ILE A 9 22.67 29.90 34.00
CA ILE A 9 23.57 28.78 33.71
C ILE A 9 23.01 27.54 34.42
N GLY A 10 22.48 26.60 33.63
CA GLY A 10 22.05 25.29 34.10
C GLY A 10 23.23 24.31 34.20
N LEU A 11 23.45 23.81 35.41
CA LEU A 11 24.44 22.83 35.80
C LEU A 11 24.20 21.49 35.09
N VAL A 12 25.16 20.98 34.32
CA VAL A 12 25.12 19.61 33.76
C VAL A 12 25.78 18.66 34.77
N ALA A 13 24.99 17.77 35.36
CA ALA A 13 25.46 16.68 36.21
C ALA A 13 25.95 15.52 35.33
N ALA A 14 27.21 15.13 35.51
CA ALA A 14 27.82 13.96 34.90
C ALA A 14 27.40 12.70 35.67
N SER A 15 26.81 11.73 34.97
CA SER A 15 26.55 10.39 35.51
C SER A 15 27.58 9.40 34.96
N ALA A 16 28.37 8.83 35.86
CA ALA A 16 29.33 7.78 35.58
C ALA A 16 28.60 6.44 35.31
N ILE A 17 28.86 5.82 34.17
CA ILE A 17 28.44 4.45 33.86
C ILE A 17 29.59 3.52 34.23
N ALA A 18 29.36 2.70 35.26
CA ALA A 18 30.26 1.63 35.66
C ALA A 18 30.10 0.42 34.74
N CYS A 19 31.21 -0.06 34.19
CA CYS A 19 31.30 -1.34 33.49
C CYS A 19 31.29 -2.48 34.52
N GLY A 20 30.23 -3.28 34.54
CA GLY A 20 30.15 -4.56 35.25
C GLY A 20 29.96 -5.69 34.24
N LEU A 21 31.06 -6.19 33.70
CA LEU A 21 31.09 -7.33 32.77
C LEU A 21 31.25 -8.62 33.58
N SER A 22 30.15 -9.35 33.79
CA SER A 22 30.18 -10.70 34.37
C SER A 22 30.24 -11.73 33.25
N VAL A 23 31.45 -12.22 32.96
CA VAL A 23 31.71 -13.43 32.20
C VAL A 23 31.84 -14.58 33.19
N ILE A 24 30.88 -15.51 33.19
CA ILE A 24 31.03 -16.89 33.67
C ILE A 24 30.07 -17.75 32.84
N GLY A 25 30.59 -18.81 32.21
CA GLY A 25 29.83 -19.76 31.40
C GLY A 25 29.31 -20.97 32.18
N ALA A 26 28.43 -21.75 31.53
CA ALA A 26 28.27 -23.20 31.69
C ALA A 26 27.45 -23.72 30.48
N GLU A 27 28.00 -24.59 29.64
CA GLU A 27 28.00 -26.08 29.67
C GLU A 27 26.62 -26.71 29.37
N ASP A 28 26.59 -27.43 28.24
CA ASP A 28 25.81 -28.63 27.87
C ASP A 28 24.28 -28.71 28.04
N GLY A 29 23.63 -29.07 26.93
CA GLY A 29 22.22 -29.47 26.87
C GLY A 29 21.79 -29.85 25.46
N VAL A 30 22.27 -31.01 24.99
CA VAL A 30 21.79 -31.70 23.79
C VAL A 30 20.41 -32.27 24.10
N ASP A 31 19.35 -31.79 23.46
CA ASP A 31 18.10 -32.53 23.32
C ASP A 31 17.84 -32.83 21.84
N ALA A 32 18.26 -34.03 21.46
CA ALA A 32 17.74 -34.72 20.30
C ALA A 32 16.26 -35.05 20.55
N ASN A 33 15.37 -34.54 19.71
CA ASN A 33 14.04 -35.11 19.60
C ASN A 33 13.86 -35.66 18.18
N GLU A 34 14.36 -36.90 18.02
CA GLU A 34 13.91 -37.82 16.98
C GLU A 34 12.56 -38.41 17.42
N GLY A 35 11.53 -38.13 16.62
CA GLY A 35 10.19 -38.70 16.77
C GLY A 35 9.58 -38.96 15.40
N ALA A 36 10.07 -39.99 14.72
CA ALA A 36 9.42 -40.59 13.55
C ALA A 36 8.37 -41.62 14.00
N ALA A 37 7.15 -41.50 13.46
CA ALA A 37 6.18 -42.56 13.17
C ALA A 37 4.77 -41.93 13.03
N GLU A 38 3.84 -42.34 12.19
CA GLU A 38 3.76 -43.12 10.95
C GLU A 38 2.33 -42.86 10.41
N CYS A 39 2.15 -43.05 9.10
CA CYS A 39 0.95 -43.53 8.40
C CYS A 39 -0.42 -42.86 8.61
N GLY A 40 -0.87 -42.17 7.54
CA GLY A 40 -2.26 -41.83 7.29
C GLY A 40 -2.57 -41.69 5.79
N VAL A 41 -2.25 -42.72 5.00
CA VAL A 41 -2.74 -42.87 3.62
C VAL A 41 -4.25 -43.06 3.67
N ARG A 42 -5.00 -42.16 3.03
CA ARG A 42 -6.40 -42.41 2.67
C ARG A 42 -6.47 -42.61 1.16
N ASP A 43 -6.43 -43.87 0.79
CA ASP A 43 -6.91 -44.36 -0.49
C ASP A 43 -8.41 -44.10 -0.59
N GLY A 44 -8.80 -43.43 -1.68
CA GLY A 44 -10.18 -43.21 -2.09
C GLY A 44 -10.29 -43.44 -3.59
N ALA A 45 -10.23 -44.70 -3.98
CA ALA A 45 -10.49 -45.16 -5.34
C ALA A 45 -11.99 -45.12 -5.67
N GLY A 46 -12.31 -44.75 -6.91
CA GLY A 46 -13.64 -44.78 -7.53
C GLY A 46 -13.68 -43.83 -8.74
N SER A 47 -12.98 -44.14 -9.84
CA SER A 47 -13.44 -44.98 -10.96
C SER A 47 -14.67 -44.44 -11.69
N ASN A 48 -14.45 -43.90 -12.90
CA ASN A 48 -15.21 -44.03 -14.16
C ASN A 48 -14.55 -43.06 -15.16
N VAL A 49 -13.61 -43.46 -16.00
CA VAL A 49 -13.79 -44.20 -17.27
C VAL A 49 -15.01 -43.73 -18.06
N VAL A 50 -14.80 -42.77 -18.95
CA VAL A 50 -15.43 -42.75 -20.29
C VAL A 50 -14.33 -42.40 -21.29
N ASP A 51 -13.77 -43.46 -21.86
CA ASP A 51 -13.10 -43.50 -23.16
C ASP A 51 -14.19 -43.56 -24.25
N GLY A 52 -14.00 -42.85 -25.37
CA GLY A 52 -15.04 -42.75 -26.40
C GLY A 52 -14.77 -41.78 -27.56
N THR A 53 -13.65 -42.00 -28.24
CA THR A 53 -13.35 -41.75 -29.67
C THR A 53 -14.41 -41.09 -30.59
N THR A 54 -13.98 -40.11 -31.39
CA THR A 54 -14.04 -40.04 -32.89
C THR A 54 -13.41 -38.70 -33.33
N ARG A 55 -12.23 -38.66 -33.94
CA ARG A 55 -11.85 -38.90 -35.35
C ARG A 55 -12.45 -37.90 -36.37
N ASP A 56 -11.50 -37.31 -37.11
CA ASP A 56 -11.56 -36.84 -38.50
C ASP A 56 -12.19 -35.47 -38.80
N ALA A 57 -11.32 -34.47 -38.99
CA ALA A 57 -11.12 -33.85 -40.30
C ALA A 57 -9.83 -33.02 -40.31
N ASP A 58 -8.85 -33.52 -41.05
CA ASP A 58 -7.75 -32.75 -41.64
C ASP A 58 -8.32 -31.56 -42.43
N GLU A 59 -8.16 -30.34 -41.90
CA GLU A 59 -8.27 -29.12 -42.69
C GLU A 59 -6.86 -28.73 -43.16
N PRO A 60 -6.65 -28.52 -44.47
CA PRO A 60 -5.36 -28.15 -45.01
C PRO A 60 -4.99 -26.74 -44.53
N ILE A 61 -3.94 -26.65 -43.72
CA ILE A 61 -3.30 -25.39 -43.35
C ILE A 61 -2.67 -24.80 -44.62
N SER A 62 -3.45 -23.97 -45.31
CA SER A 62 -3.02 -23.17 -46.45
C SER A 62 -2.03 -22.12 -45.97
N ASP A 63 -0.78 -22.29 -46.40
CA ASP A 63 0.38 -21.42 -46.21
C ASP A 63 0.20 -20.08 -46.95
N ALA A 64 -0.80 -19.31 -46.53
CA ALA A 64 -1.00 -17.94 -46.99
C ALA A 64 -0.01 -17.06 -46.24
N THR A 65 1.12 -16.80 -46.90
CA THR A 65 1.99 -15.65 -46.65
C THR A 65 1.16 -14.38 -46.82
N ALA A 66 0.44 -14.02 -45.77
CA ALA A 66 -0.22 -12.74 -45.66
C ALA A 66 0.88 -11.67 -45.74
N PRO A 67 0.80 -10.71 -46.67
CA PRO A 67 1.75 -9.62 -46.70
C PRO A 67 1.68 -8.92 -45.36
N ASP A 68 2.84 -8.76 -44.71
CA ASP A 68 3.01 -7.90 -43.54
C ASP A 68 2.28 -6.60 -43.83
N SER A 69 1.09 -6.47 -43.26
CA SER A 69 0.42 -5.21 -43.12
C SER A 69 1.30 -4.49 -42.13
N SER A 70 2.30 -3.81 -42.69
CA SER A 70 3.00 -2.76 -42.01
C SER A 70 1.89 -1.76 -41.71
N ASP A 71 1.38 -1.83 -40.49
CA ASP A 71 0.37 -0.94 -39.93
C ASP A 71 0.98 0.46 -39.94
N GLY A 72 0.97 1.07 -41.13
CA GLY A 72 1.54 2.38 -41.45
C GLY A 72 0.78 3.52 -40.81
N GLY A 73 0.03 3.25 -39.74
CA GLY A 73 -0.15 4.22 -38.70
C GLY A 73 1.20 4.41 -38.04
N ILE A 74 1.92 5.46 -38.43
CA ILE A 74 2.63 6.24 -37.41
C ILE A 74 1.58 6.43 -36.32
N ASP A 75 1.73 5.66 -35.25
CA ASP A 75 0.75 5.53 -34.19
C ASP A 75 0.44 6.95 -33.76
N ALA A 76 -0.78 7.42 -34.03
CA ALA A 76 -1.14 8.80 -33.73
C ALA A 76 -0.88 9.09 -32.23
N SER A 77 -0.83 8.04 -31.40
CA SER A 77 -0.37 8.08 -30.01
C SER A 77 1.08 8.57 -29.87
N GLN A 78 2.04 8.11 -30.68
CA GLN A 78 3.47 8.42 -30.55
C GLN A 78 3.78 9.87 -30.94
N ALA A 79 3.27 10.33 -32.09
CA ALA A 79 3.47 11.72 -32.52
C ALA A 79 2.81 12.71 -31.56
N ASN A 80 1.60 12.40 -31.07
CA ASN A 80 0.90 13.21 -30.08
C ASN A 80 1.63 13.20 -28.74
N CYS A 81 2.16 12.05 -28.32
CA CYS A 81 2.94 11.91 -27.09
C CYS A 81 4.26 12.68 -27.16
N LEU A 82 5.02 12.60 -28.27
CA LEU A 82 6.22 13.42 -28.50
C LEU A 82 5.90 14.93 -28.41
N ALA A 83 4.82 15.37 -29.04
CA ALA A 83 4.40 16.77 -29.01
C ALA A 83 3.95 17.23 -27.61
N ALA A 84 3.27 16.36 -26.86
CA ALA A 84 2.73 16.69 -25.54
C ALA A 84 3.77 16.58 -24.42
N CYS A 85 4.66 15.59 -24.47
CA CYS A 85 5.69 15.34 -23.46
C CYS A 85 6.77 16.44 -23.50
N GLY A 86 7.07 16.97 -24.70
CA GLY A 86 7.94 18.13 -24.89
C GLY A 86 9.31 17.95 -24.21
N ASP A 87 9.76 19.00 -23.51
CA ASP A 87 11.02 18.99 -22.76
C ASP A 87 10.91 18.31 -21.38
N ALA A 88 9.72 17.88 -20.97
CA ALA A 88 9.50 17.30 -19.64
C ALA A 88 9.99 15.85 -19.56
N GLY A 89 10.04 15.13 -20.68
CA GLY A 89 10.39 13.71 -20.71
C GLY A 89 10.60 13.14 -22.11
N THR A 90 10.66 11.82 -22.20
CA THR A 90 10.80 11.07 -23.45
C THR A 90 9.56 10.25 -23.71
N CYS A 91 9.07 10.24 -24.95
CA CYS A 91 7.94 9.39 -25.31
C CYS A 91 8.40 7.95 -25.61
N ASP A 92 7.90 6.98 -24.86
CA ASP A 92 8.15 5.55 -25.06
C ASP A 92 6.82 4.78 -25.17
N ALA A 93 6.58 4.14 -26.31
CA ALA A 93 5.34 3.40 -26.60
C ALA A 93 4.04 4.16 -26.23
N GLY A 94 3.98 5.46 -26.54
CA GLY A 94 2.83 6.32 -26.22
C GLY A 94 2.76 6.83 -24.77
N TRP A 95 3.72 6.47 -23.90
CA TRP A 95 3.86 7.02 -22.54
C TRP A 95 4.87 8.16 -22.50
N CYS A 96 4.53 9.25 -21.83
CA CYS A 96 5.50 10.29 -21.48
C CYS A 96 6.30 9.86 -20.24
N VAL A 97 7.54 9.44 -20.45
CA VAL A 97 8.45 8.98 -19.39
C VAL A 97 9.30 10.14 -18.88
N ILE A 98 9.16 10.47 -17.60
CA ILE A 98 9.93 11.51 -16.91
C ILE A 98 10.88 10.82 -15.93
N ALA A 99 12.15 10.68 -16.33
CA ALA A 99 13.18 10.03 -15.53
C ALA A 99 14.01 11.02 -14.71
N CYS A 100 13.95 10.90 -13.38
CA CYS A 100 14.64 11.74 -12.40
C CYS A 100 15.61 10.89 -11.58
N ASP A 101 16.65 10.35 -12.24
CA ASP A 101 17.57 9.36 -11.64
C ASP A 101 18.68 9.98 -10.77
N GLY A 102 19.01 11.26 -10.99
CA GLY A 102 20.05 11.98 -10.24
C GLY A 102 19.59 12.48 -8.87
N PRO A 103 20.50 12.70 -7.90
CA PRO A 103 20.16 13.36 -6.64
C PRO A 103 19.52 14.72 -6.88
N SER A 104 18.37 14.97 -6.25
CA SER A 104 17.54 16.16 -6.44
C SER A 104 17.12 16.42 -7.90
N ALA A 105 17.15 15.42 -8.77
CA ALA A 105 16.63 15.54 -10.12
C ALA A 105 15.14 15.91 -10.06
N CYS A 106 14.73 16.87 -10.89
CA CYS A 106 13.35 17.37 -10.93
C CYS A 106 12.86 17.95 -9.59
N ALA A 107 13.75 18.30 -8.65
CA ALA A 107 13.34 18.80 -7.33
C ALA A 107 12.97 20.29 -7.32
N ASN A 108 13.43 21.07 -8.30
CA ASN A 108 13.27 22.53 -8.37
C ASN A 108 11.87 22.99 -8.84
N ALA A 109 11.08 22.09 -9.41
CA ALA A 109 9.72 22.35 -9.82
C ALA A 109 8.88 21.09 -9.63
N ARG A 110 7.56 21.26 -9.45
CA ARG A 110 6.62 20.15 -9.43
C ARG A 110 6.62 19.44 -10.78
N VAL A 111 6.81 18.13 -10.79
CA VAL A 111 6.70 17.33 -12.02
C VAL A 111 5.24 17.31 -12.44
N THR A 112 4.93 17.82 -13.63
CA THR A 112 3.54 17.90 -14.14
C THR A 112 3.43 17.08 -15.40
N CYS A 113 2.52 16.11 -15.41
CA CYS A 113 2.30 15.26 -16.57
C CYS A 113 1.43 15.96 -17.63
N PRO A 114 1.68 15.69 -18.92
CA PRO A 114 0.93 16.31 -20.00
C PRO A 114 -0.54 15.88 -20.01
N PRO A 115 -1.46 16.76 -20.44
CA PRO A 115 -2.88 16.46 -20.48
C PRO A 115 -3.21 15.37 -21.51
N GLY A 116 -4.02 14.38 -21.12
CA GLY A 116 -4.58 13.36 -22.02
C GLY A 116 -3.61 12.26 -22.48
N ILE A 117 -2.36 12.28 -22.02
CA ILE A 117 -1.34 11.28 -22.37
C ILE A 117 -0.98 10.46 -21.11
N PRO A 118 -0.77 9.14 -21.23
CA PRO A 118 -0.24 8.33 -20.13
C PRO A 118 1.14 8.83 -19.70
N CYS A 119 1.39 8.89 -18.40
CA CYS A 119 2.63 9.46 -17.86
C CYS A 119 3.31 8.48 -16.90
N ASP A 120 4.61 8.26 -17.06
CA ASP A 120 5.41 7.45 -16.15
C ASP A 120 6.50 8.32 -15.53
N VAL A 121 6.44 8.55 -14.22
CA VAL A 121 7.35 9.42 -13.48
C VAL A 121 8.25 8.57 -12.58
N GLN A 122 9.55 8.56 -12.87
CA GLN A 122 10.53 7.72 -12.20
C GLN A 122 11.49 8.57 -11.34
N CYS A 123 11.20 8.69 -10.05
CA CYS A 123 11.97 9.48 -9.07
C CYS A 123 12.98 8.59 -8.32
N LYS A 124 14.00 8.09 -9.01
CA LYS A 124 14.99 7.14 -8.44
C LYS A 124 16.10 7.81 -7.63
N GLY A 125 16.41 9.07 -7.91
CA GLY A 125 17.43 9.81 -7.18
C GLY A 125 17.01 10.19 -5.76
N ALA A 126 17.96 10.34 -4.84
CA ALA A 126 17.69 10.86 -3.50
C ALA A 126 17.07 12.26 -3.59
N SER A 127 15.95 12.50 -2.92
CA SER A 127 15.15 13.73 -3.01
C SER A 127 14.70 14.08 -4.44
N ALA A 128 14.67 13.13 -5.37
CA ALA A 128 14.12 13.35 -6.70
C ALA A 128 12.64 13.71 -6.59
N CYS A 129 12.18 14.61 -7.47
CA CYS A 129 10.79 15.08 -7.50
C CYS A 129 10.31 15.62 -6.14
N ALA A 130 11.19 16.20 -5.32
CA ALA A 130 10.84 16.62 -3.96
C ALA A 130 9.67 17.62 -3.92
N SER A 131 9.50 18.43 -4.97
CA SER A 131 8.38 19.37 -5.17
C SER A 131 7.05 18.70 -5.56
N GLY A 132 6.99 17.36 -5.49
CA GLY A 132 5.80 16.57 -5.75
C GLY A 132 5.61 16.26 -7.23
N VAL A 133 4.60 15.42 -7.49
CA VAL A 133 4.19 15.00 -8.82
C VAL A 133 2.71 15.31 -8.97
N ASP A 134 2.31 15.89 -10.10
CA ASP A 134 0.93 16.17 -10.46
C ASP A 134 0.58 15.51 -11.79
N CYS A 135 -0.21 14.46 -11.69
CA CYS A 135 -0.77 13.68 -12.78
C CYS A 135 -2.25 13.98 -13.03
N ALA A 136 -2.80 15.07 -12.49
CA ALA A 136 -4.24 15.31 -12.53
C ALA A 136 -4.82 15.48 -13.95
N ALA A 137 -3.98 15.82 -14.93
CA ALA A 137 -4.40 15.99 -16.33
C ALA A 137 -4.11 14.77 -17.21
N ALA A 138 -3.33 13.79 -16.73
CA ALA A 138 -2.92 12.62 -17.52
C ALA A 138 -4.11 11.66 -17.74
N SER A 139 -4.06 10.85 -18.81
CA SER A 139 -5.09 9.82 -19.04
C SER A 139 -4.90 8.59 -18.14
N ALA A 140 -3.65 8.30 -17.79
CA ALA A 140 -3.23 7.33 -16.79
C ALA A 140 -1.87 7.79 -16.22
N CYS A 141 -1.52 7.37 -15.01
CA CYS A 141 -0.24 7.77 -14.43
C CYS A 141 0.38 6.70 -13.53
N ASN A 142 1.68 6.48 -13.73
CA ASN A 142 2.54 5.67 -12.89
C ASN A 142 3.56 6.60 -12.22
N VAL A 143 3.67 6.54 -10.90
CA VAL A 143 4.65 7.31 -10.13
C VAL A 143 5.48 6.36 -9.28
N ALA A 144 6.78 6.28 -9.55
CA ALA A 144 7.74 5.50 -8.79
C ALA A 144 8.67 6.43 -7.99
N CYS A 145 8.42 6.55 -6.68
CA CYS A 145 9.23 7.28 -5.72
C CYS A 145 10.18 6.30 -5.00
N ASP A 146 11.21 5.86 -5.72
CA ASP A 146 12.16 4.84 -5.27
C ASP A 146 13.37 5.42 -4.53
N GLY A 147 13.74 6.66 -4.85
CA GLY A 147 14.83 7.35 -4.18
C GLY A 147 14.50 7.68 -2.71
N PRO A 148 15.48 7.69 -1.80
CA PRO A 148 15.25 8.16 -0.42
C PRO A 148 14.71 9.60 -0.42
N SER A 149 13.64 9.85 0.33
CA SER A 149 12.93 11.13 0.37
C SER A 149 12.46 11.65 -0.99
N SER A 150 12.33 10.79 -2.00
CA SER A 150 11.69 11.16 -3.27
C SER A 150 10.23 11.53 -3.03
N CYS A 151 9.72 12.53 -3.75
CA CYS A 151 8.33 12.99 -3.61
C CYS A 151 7.95 13.43 -2.18
N ALA A 152 8.91 13.79 -1.32
CA ALA A 152 8.65 13.92 0.12
C ALA A 152 8.07 15.26 0.57
N ASN A 153 8.42 16.39 -0.06
CA ASN A 153 8.06 17.72 0.47
C ASN A 153 6.65 18.15 0.11
N GLU A 154 6.09 17.58 -0.95
CA GLU A 154 4.80 17.96 -1.50
C GLU A 154 4.04 16.69 -1.90
N LYS A 155 2.71 16.73 -1.83
CA LYS A 155 1.88 15.57 -2.13
C LYS A 155 1.96 15.15 -3.60
N VAL A 156 1.84 13.85 -3.82
CA VAL A 156 1.58 13.25 -5.14
C VAL A 156 0.07 13.31 -5.41
N THR A 157 -0.34 13.93 -6.52
CA THR A 157 -1.74 14.00 -6.96
C THR A 157 -1.93 13.27 -8.26
N CYS A 158 -3.00 12.48 -8.36
CA CYS A 158 -3.24 11.67 -9.54
C CYS A 158 -4.72 11.53 -9.88
N LYS A 159 -5.02 11.56 -11.18
CA LYS A 159 -6.37 11.38 -11.75
C LYS A 159 -6.28 10.56 -13.03
N GLY A 160 -7.36 10.52 -13.81
CA GLY A 160 -7.43 9.80 -15.08
C GLY A 160 -8.17 8.47 -14.94
N ALA A 161 -7.95 7.56 -15.88
CA ALA A 161 -8.60 6.25 -15.87
C ALA A 161 -7.97 5.31 -14.83
N ALA A 162 -6.65 5.35 -14.67
CA ALA A 162 -5.91 4.52 -13.72
C ALA A 162 -4.70 5.27 -13.17
N CYS A 163 -4.38 5.01 -11.91
CA CYS A 163 -3.18 5.54 -11.29
C CYS A 163 -2.50 4.53 -10.37
N GLU A 164 -1.19 4.38 -10.54
CA GLU A 164 -0.32 3.61 -9.64
C GLU A 164 0.72 4.53 -9.02
N VAL A 165 0.81 4.55 -7.68
CA VAL A 165 1.83 5.28 -6.94
C VAL A 165 2.59 4.31 -6.06
N SER A 166 3.88 4.15 -6.31
CA SER A 166 4.80 3.30 -5.54
C SER A 166 5.82 4.16 -4.80
N CYS A 167 5.72 4.17 -3.46
CA CYS A 167 6.64 4.83 -2.56
C CYS A 167 7.48 3.76 -1.88
N SER A 168 8.62 3.42 -2.47
CA SER A 168 9.51 2.34 -1.99
C SER A 168 10.77 2.88 -1.28
N GLY A 169 11.17 4.12 -1.62
CA GLY A 169 12.28 4.80 -0.97
C GLY A 169 11.98 5.13 0.50
N VAL A 170 13.00 5.11 1.36
CA VAL A 170 12.84 5.54 2.76
C VAL A 170 12.33 6.97 2.80
N ASN A 171 11.27 7.23 3.58
CA ASN A 171 10.61 8.53 3.68
C ASN A 171 10.08 9.08 2.34
N ALA A 172 9.90 8.22 1.33
CA ALA A 172 9.27 8.63 0.07
C ALA A 172 7.78 8.99 0.30
N CYS A 173 7.29 9.93 -0.49
CA CYS A 173 5.90 10.41 -0.40
C CYS A 173 5.50 10.89 1.00
N ALA A 174 6.44 11.42 1.79
CA ALA A 174 6.21 11.77 3.19
C ALA A 174 5.01 12.72 3.40
N SER A 175 4.74 13.59 2.43
CA SER A 175 3.61 14.54 2.44
C SER A 175 2.27 13.96 1.98
N GLY A 176 2.21 12.65 1.69
CA GLY A 176 0.98 11.93 1.37
C GLY A 176 0.73 11.77 -0.12
N VAL A 177 -0.35 11.05 -0.42
CA VAL A 177 -0.78 10.70 -1.78
C VAL A 177 -2.29 10.89 -1.87
N GLU A 178 -2.75 11.51 -2.95
CA GLU A 178 -4.17 11.73 -3.23
C GLU A 178 -4.48 11.23 -4.64
N CYS A 179 -5.46 10.34 -4.74
CA CYS A 179 -5.83 9.69 -5.98
C CYS A 179 -7.34 9.78 -6.23
N ASP A 180 -7.72 10.46 -7.32
CA ASP A 180 -9.09 10.59 -7.81
C ASP A 180 -9.25 9.96 -9.22
N ALA A 181 -8.44 8.94 -9.54
CA ALA A 181 -8.55 8.20 -10.80
C ALA A 181 -9.72 7.20 -10.76
N GLY A 182 -10.09 6.62 -11.91
CA GLY A 182 -11.07 5.54 -11.95
C GLY A 182 -10.65 4.32 -11.11
N THR A 183 -9.37 3.93 -11.21
CA THR A 183 -8.75 2.91 -10.34
C THR A 183 -7.46 3.45 -9.76
N CYS A 184 -7.23 3.20 -8.47
CA CYS A 184 -6.05 3.66 -7.74
C CYS A 184 -5.34 2.50 -7.02
N ALA A 185 -4.04 2.36 -7.27
CA ALA A 185 -3.15 1.44 -6.55
C ALA A 185 -2.05 2.25 -5.84
N LEU A 186 -2.15 2.37 -4.51
CA LEU A 186 -1.24 3.17 -3.69
C LEU A 186 -0.39 2.24 -2.82
N ARG A 187 0.93 2.23 -3.02
CA ARG A 187 1.87 1.34 -2.34
C ARG A 187 2.91 2.13 -1.56
N CYS A 188 2.72 2.28 -0.26
CA CYS A 188 3.67 2.88 0.67
C CYS A 188 4.51 1.77 1.33
N THR A 189 5.47 1.20 0.62
CA THR A 189 6.17 -0.05 1.03
C THR A 189 7.54 0.20 1.67
N GLY A 190 8.14 1.37 1.43
CA GLY A 190 9.39 1.79 2.09
C GLY A 190 9.18 2.18 3.56
N SER A 191 10.24 2.12 4.37
CA SER A 191 10.17 2.58 5.77
C SER A 191 9.90 4.09 5.85
N ASP A 192 9.05 4.49 6.79
CA ASP A 192 8.59 5.87 6.98
C ASP A 192 7.92 6.50 5.73
N THR A 193 7.44 5.70 4.79
CA THR A 193 6.72 6.21 3.61
C THR A 193 5.33 6.69 3.97
N CYS A 194 4.85 7.76 3.31
CA CYS A 194 3.51 8.31 3.55
C CYS A 194 3.26 8.63 5.04
N LYS A 195 4.32 8.95 5.80
CA LYS A 195 4.29 9.02 7.27
C LYS A 195 3.61 10.27 7.80
N ASN A 196 3.88 11.43 7.19
CA ASN A 196 3.43 12.73 7.71
C ASN A 196 2.11 13.17 7.07
N GLY A 197 1.91 12.86 5.79
CA GLY A 197 0.71 13.16 5.04
C GLY A 197 -0.31 12.03 5.04
N ARG A 198 -1.49 12.36 4.54
CA ARG A 198 -2.61 11.43 4.42
C ARG A 198 -2.48 10.60 3.14
N VAL A 199 -2.96 9.37 3.17
CA VAL A 199 -3.19 8.57 1.96
C VAL A 199 -4.69 8.60 1.69
N VAL A 200 -5.09 9.24 0.60
CA VAL A 200 -6.50 9.47 0.22
C VAL A 200 -6.77 8.85 -1.13
N CYS A 201 -7.82 8.02 -1.21
CA CYS A 201 -8.28 7.40 -2.44
C CYS A 201 -9.78 7.63 -2.63
N ASN A 202 -10.16 8.29 -3.73
CA ASN A 202 -11.54 8.64 -4.09
C ASN A 202 -11.99 7.99 -5.42
N ALA A 203 -11.50 6.78 -5.70
CA ALA A 203 -11.67 6.08 -6.99
C ALA A 203 -12.94 5.23 -7.07
N ASP A 204 -13.19 4.54 -8.19
CA ASP A 204 -14.17 3.44 -8.17
C ASP A 204 -13.62 2.25 -7.36
N VAL A 205 -12.32 1.96 -7.56
CA VAL A 205 -11.61 0.84 -6.95
C VAL A 205 -10.30 1.33 -6.37
N CYS A 206 -10.12 1.10 -5.07
CA CYS A 206 -8.95 1.53 -4.32
C CYS A 206 -8.21 0.32 -3.72
N THR A 207 -6.92 0.19 -4.04
CA THR A 207 -5.99 -0.70 -3.32
C THR A 207 -4.94 0.15 -2.63
N ILE A 208 -4.83 0.02 -1.31
CA ILE A 208 -3.87 0.75 -0.49
C ILE A 208 -3.02 -0.26 0.30
N GLU A 209 -1.72 -0.26 0.06
CA GLU A 209 -0.75 -1.09 0.76
C GLU A 209 0.21 -0.23 1.58
N CYS A 210 0.17 -0.41 2.90
CA CYS A 210 0.99 0.27 3.88
C CYS A 210 1.96 -0.71 4.52
N GLY A 211 3.22 -0.59 4.10
CA GLY A 211 4.34 -1.45 4.48
C GLY A 211 4.26 -2.83 3.85
N VAL A 212 5.32 -3.61 4.07
CA VAL A 212 5.41 -5.02 3.72
C VAL A 212 5.81 -5.82 4.96
N SER A 213 5.46 -7.09 5.02
CA SER A 213 5.81 -7.93 6.17
C SER A 213 7.33 -7.95 6.43
N GLY A 214 7.74 -7.89 7.70
CA GLY A 214 9.15 -7.92 8.10
C GLY A 214 9.67 -6.58 8.63
N LYS A 215 10.96 -6.28 8.39
CA LYS A 215 11.62 -5.03 8.85
C LYS A 215 11.50 -3.86 7.86
N ASN A 216 11.00 -4.12 6.66
CA ASN A 216 10.80 -3.09 5.64
C ASN A 216 9.39 -2.51 5.78
N GLY A 217 9.21 -1.22 5.47
CA GLY A 217 7.87 -0.61 5.48
C GLY A 217 7.34 -0.22 6.87
N GLN A 218 8.20 -0.23 7.90
CA GLN A 218 7.82 0.22 9.24
C GLN A 218 7.35 1.67 9.19
N ASN A 219 6.34 2.00 10.02
CA ASN A 219 5.74 3.34 10.12
C ASN A 219 5.10 3.85 8.82
N ALA A 220 4.82 3.00 7.83
CA ALA A 220 4.13 3.45 6.63
C ALA A 220 2.68 3.91 6.94
N CYS A 221 2.24 4.96 6.25
CA CYS A 221 0.89 5.52 6.39
C CYS A 221 0.54 5.94 7.84
N LEU A 222 1.50 6.48 8.58
CA LEU A 222 1.36 6.72 10.02
C LEU A 222 0.24 7.70 10.36
N SER A 223 0.01 8.71 9.50
CA SER A 223 -0.91 9.82 9.72
C SER A 223 -2.38 9.41 9.62
N SER A 224 -2.89 9.07 8.43
CA SER A 224 -4.23 8.50 8.24
C SER A 224 -4.36 7.87 6.86
N VAL A 225 -5.26 6.90 6.75
CA VAL A 225 -5.65 6.28 5.48
C VAL A 225 -7.15 6.50 5.31
N GLU A 226 -7.53 7.14 4.21
CA GLU A 226 -8.92 7.38 3.83
C GLU A 226 -9.19 6.79 2.45
N CYS A 227 -10.17 5.91 2.39
CA CYS A 227 -10.68 5.32 1.17
C CYS A 227 -12.18 5.64 1.04
N GLN A 228 -12.54 6.40 0.02
CA GLN A 228 -13.92 6.71 -0.37
C GLN A 228 -14.14 6.20 -1.78
N ALA A 229 -14.38 4.89 -1.92
CA ALA A 229 -14.50 4.26 -3.22
C ALA A 229 -15.97 4.16 -3.68
N ALA A 230 -16.23 4.22 -4.98
CA ALA A 230 -17.59 3.95 -5.47
C ALA A 230 -17.96 2.45 -5.33
N LYS A 231 -17.00 1.54 -5.54
CA LYS A 231 -17.23 0.09 -5.55
C LYS A 231 -16.49 -0.61 -4.42
N SER A 232 -15.17 -0.51 -4.36
CA SER A 232 -14.39 -1.31 -3.41
C SER A 232 -13.17 -0.61 -2.82
N CYS A 233 -12.94 -0.84 -1.53
CA CYS A 233 -11.75 -0.43 -0.78
C CYS A 233 -11.00 -1.66 -0.25
N ASP A 234 -9.73 -1.81 -0.61
CA ASP A 234 -8.82 -2.84 -0.07
C ASP A 234 -7.62 -2.16 0.60
N ILE A 235 -7.54 -2.21 1.93
CA ILE A 235 -6.50 -1.57 2.73
C ILE A 235 -5.70 -2.63 3.47
N ARG A 236 -4.38 -2.67 3.26
CA ARG A 236 -3.46 -3.59 3.93
C ARG A 236 -2.38 -2.84 4.71
N CYS A 237 -2.41 -2.96 6.04
CA CYS A 237 -1.40 -2.45 6.97
C CYS A 237 -0.51 -3.62 7.44
N ASN A 238 0.55 -3.91 6.68
CA ASN A 238 1.29 -5.17 6.76
C ASN A 238 2.50 -5.14 7.71
N ALA A 239 3.14 -3.99 7.89
CA ALA A 239 4.37 -3.85 8.68
C ALA A 239 4.11 -3.30 10.10
N GLU A 240 5.12 -3.37 10.97
CA GLU A 240 5.03 -2.81 12.32
C GLU A 240 4.76 -1.29 12.30
N ASN A 241 3.90 -0.85 13.21
CA ASN A 241 3.46 0.55 13.35
C ASN A 241 2.80 1.13 12.08
N THR A 242 2.32 0.32 11.14
CA THR A 242 1.60 0.84 9.97
C THR A 242 0.21 1.31 10.36
N CYS A 243 -0.27 2.42 9.77
CA CYS A 243 -1.61 2.96 10.04
C CYS A 243 -1.85 3.23 11.54
N LYS A 244 -0.80 3.59 12.30
CA LYS A 244 -0.82 3.57 13.77
C LYS A 244 -1.45 4.81 14.41
N ASN A 245 -1.07 6.02 13.97
CA ASN A 245 -1.34 7.23 14.75
C ASN A 245 -2.69 7.88 14.42
N GLY A 246 -3.23 7.70 13.22
CA GLY A 246 -4.58 8.15 12.91
C GLY A 246 -5.46 7.05 12.37
N SER A 247 -6.67 7.46 12.01
CA SER A 247 -7.73 6.53 11.65
C SER A 247 -7.51 5.89 10.29
N VAL A 248 -7.98 4.65 10.18
CA VAL A 248 -8.22 3.97 8.91
C VAL A 248 -9.72 4.09 8.66
N VAL A 249 -10.10 4.86 7.65
CA VAL A 249 -11.50 5.09 7.27
C VAL A 249 -11.70 4.55 5.86
N ALA A 250 -12.63 3.62 5.70
CA ALA A 250 -12.96 3.06 4.40
C ALA A 250 -14.48 3.05 4.21
N ALA A 251 -14.93 3.64 3.11
CA ALA A 251 -16.31 3.64 2.67
C ALA A 251 -16.37 3.21 1.21
N ALA A 252 -17.24 2.25 0.88
CA ALA A 252 -17.45 1.82 -0.49
C ALA A 252 -18.89 1.37 -0.76
N GLY A 253 -19.33 1.36 -2.02
CA GLY A 253 -20.67 0.87 -2.38
C GLY A 253 -20.83 -0.64 -2.16
N ASP A 254 -19.85 -1.43 -2.60
CA ASP A 254 -19.92 -2.90 -2.59
C ASP A 254 -19.14 -3.47 -1.41
N THR A 255 -17.81 -3.32 -1.41
CA THR A 255 -16.94 -4.01 -0.45
C THR A 255 -15.88 -3.12 0.21
N VAL A 256 -15.66 -3.34 1.50
CA VAL A 256 -14.52 -2.79 2.24
C VAL A 256 -13.77 -3.96 2.88
N ASP A 257 -12.49 -4.12 2.57
CA ASP A 257 -11.59 -5.08 3.20
C ASP A 257 -10.42 -4.33 3.85
N ILE A 258 -10.28 -4.46 5.16
CA ILE A 258 -9.19 -3.86 5.95
C ILE A 258 -8.42 -4.97 6.64
N THR A 259 -7.12 -5.08 6.35
CA THR A 259 -6.22 -6.05 6.98
C THR A 259 -5.13 -5.34 7.78
N CYS A 260 -5.09 -5.58 9.07
CA CYS A 260 -4.11 -5.06 10.03
C CYS A 260 -3.24 -6.21 10.51
N ALA A 261 -2.19 -6.52 9.75
CA ALA A 261 -1.31 -7.67 9.99
C ALA A 261 -0.05 -7.30 10.80
N GLY A 262 0.39 -6.05 10.71
CA GLY A 262 1.56 -5.56 11.43
C GLY A 262 1.36 -5.53 12.96
N LYS A 263 2.44 -5.72 13.71
CA LYS A 263 2.42 -5.46 15.16
C LYS A 263 2.07 -3.99 15.41
N THR A 264 1.12 -3.75 16.31
CA THR A 264 0.58 -2.42 16.60
C THR A 264 0.06 -1.67 15.35
N SER A 265 -0.36 -2.40 14.31
CA SER A 265 -0.97 -1.80 13.13
C SER A 265 -2.41 -1.37 13.42
N CYS A 266 -2.89 -0.33 12.73
CA CYS A 266 -4.26 0.17 12.89
C CYS A 266 -4.60 0.47 14.36
N GLN A 267 -3.68 1.09 15.11
CA GLN A 267 -3.98 1.45 16.49
C GLN A 267 -4.91 2.64 16.59
N GLY A 268 -4.97 3.52 15.58
CA GLY A 268 -6.10 4.43 15.46
C GLY A 268 -7.41 3.67 15.25
N LYS A 269 -8.54 4.35 15.49
CA LYS A 269 -9.86 3.77 15.22
C LYS A 269 -9.98 3.33 13.75
N VAL A 270 -10.50 2.12 13.53
CA VAL A 270 -10.82 1.57 12.21
C VAL A 270 -12.31 1.76 11.96
N TYR A 271 -12.66 2.35 10.82
CA TYR A 271 -14.04 2.56 10.39
C TYR A 271 -14.24 1.94 9.00
N ALA A 272 -15.24 1.06 8.88
CA ALA A 272 -15.59 0.39 7.63
C ALA A 272 -17.09 0.56 7.31
N SER A 273 -17.40 1.05 6.12
CA SER A 273 -18.77 1.30 5.66
C SER A 273 -18.99 0.75 4.24
N ALA A 274 -19.74 -0.34 4.08
CA ALA A 274 -20.03 -0.91 2.77
C ALA A 274 -21.24 -1.85 2.76
N GLY A 275 -21.63 -2.33 1.57
CA GLY A 275 -22.52 -3.48 1.45
C GLY A 275 -21.98 -4.69 2.23
N ASP A 276 -20.71 -5.03 2.01
CA ASP A 276 -19.95 -6.03 2.77
C ASP A 276 -18.64 -5.45 3.30
N SER A 277 -18.49 -5.40 4.62
CA SER A 277 -17.32 -4.88 5.34
C SER A 277 -16.57 -6.00 6.07
N GLY A 278 -15.30 -6.21 5.74
CA GLY A 278 -14.38 -7.15 6.37
C GLY A 278 -13.23 -6.44 7.09
N VAL A 279 -13.03 -6.73 8.38
CA VAL A 279 -11.89 -6.20 9.16
C VAL A 279 -11.11 -7.34 9.81
N ARG A 280 -9.82 -7.43 9.51
CA ARG A 280 -8.92 -8.51 9.98
C ARG A 280 -7.79 -7.94 10.83
N CYS A 281 -7.86 -8.15 12.13
CA CYS A 281 -6.87 -7.73 13.11
C CYS A 281 -5.98 -8.93 13.49
N LEU A 282 -4.90 -9.12 12.72
CA LEU A 282 -4.05 -10.32 12.78
C LEU A 282 -2.77 -10.09 13.61
N GLY A 283 -2.28 -8.85 13.64
CA GLY A 283 -1.07 -8.48 14.37
C GLY A 283 -1.27 -8.34 15.87
N ASP A 284 -0.18 -8.47 16.64
CA ASP A 284 -0.21 -8.25 18.09
C ASP A 284 -0.65 -6.81 18.39
N SER A 285 -1.69 -6.66 19.21
CA SER A 285 -2.31 -5.34 19.50
C SER A 285 -2.76 -4.57 18.25
N ALA A 286 -3.06 -5.26 17.14
CA ALA A 286 -3.70 -4.64 15.99
C ALA A 286 -5.15 -4.24 16.32
N CYS A 287 -5.63 -3.12 15.79
CA CYS A 287 -6.99 -2.62 16.04
C CYS A 287 -7.34 -2.43 17.53
N LYS A 288 -6.35 -2.08 18.36
CA LYS A 288 -6.53 -2.02 19.82
C LYS A 288 -7.56 -0.96 20.25
N ASP A 289 -7.64 0.15 19.54
CA ASP A 289 -8.57 1.24 19.88
C ASP A 289 -9.99 1.02 19.32
N GLY A 290 -10.22 -0.15 18.71
CA GLY A 290 -11.52 -0.62 18.28
C GLY A 290 -11.73 -0.56 16.77
N VAL A 291 -12.73 -1.33 16.35
CA VAL A 291 -13.27 -1.41 15.01
C VAL A 291 -14.71 -0.95 15.08
N SER A 292 -15.07 0.00 14.24
CA SER A 292 -16.44 0.42 14.01
C SER A 292 -16.83 0.10 12.57
N CYS A 293 -18.04 -0.39 12.42
CA CYS A 293 -18.50 -0.90 11.15
C CYS A 293 -19.99 -0.62 11.02
N ASP A 294 -20.35 0.04 9.92
CA ASP A 294 -21.72 0.30 9.53
C ASP A 294 -21.94 -0.22 8.10
N GLY A 295 -23.19 -0.45 7.71
CA GLY A 295 -23.53 -0.95 6.37
C GLY A 295 -24.31 -2.26 6.36
N GLY A 296 -24.16 -3.05 5.29
CA GLY A 296 -24.94 -4.27 5.08
C GLY A 296 -24.51 -5.39 6.02
N ARG A 297 -23.37 -6.01 5.72
CA ARG A 297 -22.77 -7.09 6.52
C ARG A 297 -21.41 -6.65 7.03
N CYS A 298 -21.17 -6.89 8.32
CA CYS A 298 -19.88 -6.65 8.94
C CYS A 298 -19.26 -7.94 9.49
N ALA A 299 -18.08 -8.30 8.99
CA ALA A 299 -17.28 -9.41 9.48
C ALA A 299 -15.99 -8.91 10.14
N ALA A 300 -15.76 -9.30 11.38
CA ALA A 300 -14.53 -8.99 12.10
C ALA A 300 -13.78 -10.26 12.49
N HIS A 301 -12.46 -10.26 12.28
CA HIS A 301 -11.55 -11.34 12.66
C HIS A 301 -10.40 -10.80 13.52
N CYS A 302 -10.45 -11.04 14.84
CA CYS A 302 -9.43 -10.65 15.79
C CYS A 302 -8.68 -11.89 16.26
N GLU A 303 -7.41 -12.03 15.88
CA GLU A 303 -6.63 -13.22 16.22
C GLU A 303 -5.75 -13.01 17.45
N LYS A 304 -4.98 -11.92 17.48
CA LYS A 304 -3.95 -11.67 18.51
C LYS A 304 -4.18 -10.40 19.33
N SER A 305 -5.35 -9.79 19.18
CA SER A 305 -5.72 -8.56 19.88
C SER A 305 -7.09 -8.71 20.54
N ASP A 306 -7.18 -8.18 21.77
CA ASP A 306 -8.44 -7.85 22.41
C ASP A 306 -8.95 -6.55 21.79
N SER A 307 -9.69 -6.65 20.70
CA SER A 307 -10.28 -5.51 20.00
C SER A 307 -11.76 -5.40 20.33
N TYR A 308 -12.23 -4.16 20.47
CA TYR A 308 -13.66 -3.88 20.60
C TYR A 308 -14.29 -3.72 19.21
N LEU A 309 -15.36 -4.45 18.95
CA LEU A 309 -16.14 -4.32 17.72
C LEU A 309 -17.45 -3.59 18.01
N CYS A 310 -17.58 -2.36 17.54
CA CYS A 310 -18.85 -1.67 17.40
C CYS A 310 -19.43 -2.00 16.02
N CYS A 311 -20.63 -2.59 16.00
CA CYS A 311 -21.31 -2.97 14.77
C CYS A 311 -22.71 -2.35 14.77
N ASP A 312 -22.96 -1.47 13.80
CA ASP A 312 -24.27 -0.87 13.49
C ASP A 312 -24.75 -1.32 12.09
N ALA A 313 -24.29 -2.50 11.66
CA ALA A 313 -24.65 -3.10 10.38
C ALA A 313 -25.92 -3.95 10.48
N GLY A 314 -26.53 -4.24 9.32
CA GLY A 314 -27.68 -5.14 9.23
C GLY A 314 -27.37 -6.58 9.70
N GLU A 315 -26.14 -7.03 9.48
CA GLU A 315 -25.64 -8.33 9.96
C GLU A 315 -24.22 -8.19 10.55
N CYS A 316 -24.03 -8.68 11.77
CA CYS A 316 -22.74 -8.65 12.47
C CYS A 316 -22.20 -10.07 12.70
N VAL A 317 -21.03 -10.38 12.12
CA VAL A 317 -20.41 -11.72 12.16
C VAL A 317 -19.00 -11.65 12.77
N PRO A 318 -18.87 -11.71 14.10
CA PRO A 318 -17.57 -11.91 14.73
C PRO A 318 -17.10 -13.36 14.52
N THR A 319 -15.92 -13.55 13.93
CA THR A 319 -15.43 -14.89 13.55
C THR A 319 -14.50 -15.54 14.59
N LYS A 320 -14.09 -14.83 15.64
CA LYS A 320 -13.26 -15.35 16.75
C LYS A 320 -13.59 -14.69 18.09
N ALA A 321 -13.30 -15.41 19.18
CA ALA A 321 -13.62 -15.02 20.56
C ALA A 321 -12.91 -13.74 21.06
N ASN A 322 -11.80 -13.33 20.42
CA ASN A 322 -11.03 -12.16 20.84
C ASN A 322 -11.63 -10.83 20.36
N CYS A 323 -12.63 -10.86 19.47
CA CYS A 323 -13.43 -9.68 19.15
C CYS A 323 -14.51 -9.50 20.23
N LYS A 324 -14.32 -8.53 21.14
CA LYS A 324 -15.29 -8.22 22.19
C LYS A 324 -16.33 -7.25 21.63
N MET A 325 -17.61 -7.61 21.65
CA MET A 325 -18.69 -6.68 21.31
C MET A 325 -19.14 -5.96 22.59
N PRO A 326 -18.94 -4.63 22.71
CA PRO A 326 -19.48 -3.88 23.83
C PRO A 326 -21.02 -3.82 23.71
N LEU A 327 -21.69 -3.65 24.86
CA LEU A 327 -23.15 -3.46 24.92
C LEU A 327 -23.61 -2.17 24.24
N GLN A 328 -22.73 -1.19 24.10
CA GLN A 328 -23.00 0.11 23.46
C GLN A 328 -21.79 0.53 22.62
N CYS A 329 -22.07 0.96 21.40
CA CYS A 329 -21.10 1.66 20.56
C CYS A 329 -20.79 3.05 21.16
N PRO A 330 -19.51 3.41 21.32
CA PRO A 330 -19.11 4.73 21.80
C PRO A 330 -19.32 5.84 20.76
#